data_AF-A0A2D8PJ66-F1
#
_entry.id   AF-A0A2D8PJ66-F1
#
_cell.length_a   1.000
_cell.length_b   1.000
_cell.length_c   1.000
_cell.angle_alpha   90.00
_cell.angle_beta   90.00
_cell.angle_gamma   90.00
#
_symmetry.space_group_name_H-M   'P 1'
#
loop_
_entity.id
_entity.type
_entity.pdbx_description
1 polymer ?
#
loop_
_entity_poly.entity_id
_entity_poly.type
_entity_poly.pdbx_seq_one_letter_code
_entity_poly.pdbx_strand_id
1 'polypeptide(L)'
;MDLLSDKLVQWAMRHGLPVHAYTSQEVREAMTGHPNASRDQLAYAVMVSLGLIGQGNTTHEWEALAVGRYDLTRRAATSTPKATRPSASGKLYSPAAIVTVSLFSTGGIGQLQLGL
;
A
#
# COMPACT_ATOMS: atom_id res chain seq x y z
N MET A 1 10.56 -17.78 2.22
CA MET A 1 9.94 -16.56 2.72
C MET A 1 10.91 -15.95 3.71
N ASP A 2 11.37 -14.73 3.41
CA ASP A 2 12.55 -14.12 4.02
C ASP A 2 12.36 -13.71 5.48
N LEU A 3 13.44 -13.82 6.26
CA LEU A 3 13.50 -13.45 7.69
C LEU A 3 12.93 -12.05 7.97
N LEU A 4 13.15 -11.09 7.06
CA LEU A 4 12.64 -9.73 7.17
C LEU A 4 11.11 -9.69 7.16
N SER A 5 10.48 -10.42 6.23
CA SER A 5 9.02 -10.51 6.11
C SER A 5 8.42 -11.10 7.38
N ASP A 6 8.99 -12.19 7.91
CA ASP A 6 8.52 -12.82 9.14
C ASP A 6 8.66 -11.89 10.35
N LYS A 7 9.80 -11.18 10.48
CA LYS A 7 10.01 -10.23 11.57
C LYS A 7 9.05 -9.05 11.51
N LEU A 8 8.74 -8.54 10.30
CA LEU A 8 7.82 -7.43 10.14
C LEU A 8 6.37 -7.84 10.40
N VAL A 9 5.96 -9.02 9.93
CA VAL A 9 4.64 -9.58 10.24
C VAL A 9 4.47 -9.75 11.74
N GLN A 10 5.46 -10.35 12.42
CA GLN A 10 5.42 -10.51 13.88
C GLN A 10 5.37 -9.18 14.61
N TRP A 11 6.10 -8.17 14.14
CA TRP A 11 6.03 -6.83 14.71
C TRP A 11 4.64 -6.22 14.52
N ALA A 12 4.09 -6.24 13.31
CA ALA A 12 2.77 -5.70 13.02
C ALA A 12 1.68 -6.38 13.87
N MET A 13 1.71 -7.71 13.98
CA MET A 13 0.78 -8.48 14.81
C MET A 13 0.86 -8.10 16.29
N ARG A 14 2.07 -7.89 16.84
CA ARG A 14 2.24 -7.42 18.24
C ARG A 14 1.64 -6.04 18.48
N HIS A 15 1.59 -5.20 17.46
CA HIS A 15 1.04 -3.85 17.53
C HIS A 15 -0.42 -3.75 17.07
N GLY A 16 -1.09 -4.88 16.79
CA GLY A 16 -2.48 -4.89 16.33
C GLY A 16 -2.69 -4.26 14.96
N LEU A 17 -1.63 -4.20 14.14
CA LEU A 17 -1.68 -3.65 12.79
C LEU A 17 -2.07 -4.75 11.79
N PRO A 18 -3.10 -4.54 10.95
CA PRO A 18 -3.49 -5.53 9.97
C PRO A 18 -2.47 -5.57 8.83
N VAL A 19 -2.06 -6.78 8.47
CA VAL A 19 -1.08 -7.03 7.42
C VAL A 19 -1.80 -7.46 6.16
N HIS A 20 -1.49 -6.79 5.05
CA HIS A 20 -1.98 -7.15 3.72
C HIS A 20 -0.79 -7.33 2.79
N ALA A 21 -0.85 -8.36 1.94
CA ALA A 21 0.13 -8.61 0.91
C ALA A 21 -0.48 -8.34 -0.46
N TYR A 22 0.27 -7.67 -1.31
CA TYR A 22 -0.11 -7.34 -2.67
C TYR A 22 1.05 -7.63 -3.60
N THR A 23 0.74 -8.04 -4.81
CA THR A 23 1.73 -8.16 -5.87
C THR A 23 2.07 -6.79 -6.45
N SER A 24 3.28 -6.64 -6.98
CA SER A 24 3.69 -5.42 -7.69
C SER A 24 2.81 -5.15 -8.91
N GLN A 25 2.31 -6.20 -9.56
CA GLN A 25 1.41 -6.11 -10.72
C GLN A 25 0.05 -5.53 -10.33
N GLU A 26 -0.58 -6.02 -9.25
CA GLU A 26 -1.87 -5.48 -8.77
C GLU A 26 -1.77 -3.99 -8.43
N VAL A 27 -0.70 -3.60 -7.75
CA VAL A 27 -0.49 -2.19 -7.37
C VAL A 27 -0.25 -1.32 -8.59
N ARG A 28 0.58 -1.78 -9.54
CA ARG A 28 0.85 -1.04 -10.78
C ARG A 28 -0.38 -0.92 -11.66
N GLU A 29 -1.12 -2.00 -11.85
CA GLU A 29 -2.37 -2.00 -12.62
C GLU A 29 -3.37 -1.01 -12.03
N ALA A 30 -3.52 -1.00 -10.70
CA ALA A 30 -4.44 -0.08 -10.05
C ALA A 30 -4.02 1.40 -10.14
N MET A 31 -2.72 1.69 -10.10
CA MET A 31 -2.23 3.07 -10.15
C MET A 31 -2.09 3.61 -11.58
N THR A 32 -1.75 2.76 -12.55
CA THR A 32 -1.36 3.18 -13.91
C THR A 32 -2.30 2.67 -15.01
N GLY A 33 -3.20 1.74 -14.68
CA GLY A 33 -4.10 1.08 -15.63
C GLY A 33 -3.48 -0.13 -16.35
N HIS A 34 -2.20 -0.44 -16.12
CA HIS A 34 -1.56 -1.64 -16.70
C HIS A 34 -0.51 -2.27 -15.75
N PRO A 35 -0.38 -3.60 -15.73
CA PRO A 35 0.46 -4.31 -14.74
C PRO A 35 1.97 -4.13 -14.93
N ASN A 36 2.40 -3.80 -16.17
CA ASN A 36 3.81 -3.73 -16.55
C ASN A 36 4.36 -2.29 -16.56
N ALA A 37 3.79 -1.39 -15.75
CA ALA A 37 4.30 -0.03 -15.65
C ALA A 37 5.74 0.02 -15.13
N SER A 38 6.52 0.93 -15.70
CA SER A 38 7.86 1.28 -15.22
C SER A 38 7.79 2.01 -13.88
N ARG A 39 8.94 2.09 -13.20
CA ARG A 39 9.08 2.80 -11.91
C ARG A 39 8.71 4.28 -12.03
N ASP A 40 9.13 4.94 -13.11
CA ASP A 40 8.83 6.35 -13.34
C ASP A 40 7.34 6.58 -13.65
N GLN A 41 6.71 5.68 -14.41
CA GLN A 41 5.27 5.72 -14.65
C GLN A 41 4.47 5.55 -13.35
N LEU A 42 4.89 4.62 -12.49
CA LEU A 42 4.28 4.43 -11.18
C LEU A 42 4.45 5.67 -10.29
N ALA A 43 5.68 6.20 -10.19
CA ALA A 43 5.97 7.40 -9.40
C ALA A 43 5.16 8.61 -9.89
N TYR A 44 5.08 8.81 -11.21
CA TYR A 44 4.27 9.86 -11.80
C TYR A 44 2.78 9.68 -11.49
N ALA A 45 2.24 8.47 -11.65
CA ALA A 45 0.84 8.20 -11.33
C ALA A 45 0.52 8.46 -9.85
N VAL A 46 1.43 8.09 -8.93
CA VAL A 46 1.30 8.37 -7.49
C VAL A 46 1.37 9.87 -7.20
N MET A 47 2.33 10.58 -7.80
CA MET A 47 2.46 12.04 -7.69
C MET A 47 1.17 12.74 -8.09
N VAL A 48 0.62 12.39 -9.25
CA VAL A 48 -0.64 12.97 -9.74
C VAL A 48 -1.81 12.60 -8.82
N SER A 49 -1.90 11.33 -8.40
CA SER A 49 -3.01 10.83 -7.57
C SER A 49 -3.06 11.43 -6.17
N LEU A 50 -1.91 11.86 -5.64
CA LEU A 50 -1.78 12.45 -4.30
C LEU A 50 -1.56 13.96 -4.31
N GLY A 51 -1.45 14.59 -5.49
CA GLY A 51 -1.15 16.03 -5.61
C GLY A 51 0.27 16.41 -5.18
N LEU A 52 1.23 15.49 -5.28
CA LEU A 52 2.61 15.63 -4.81
C LEU A 52 3.59 15.99 -5.95
N ILE A 53 3.12 16.70 -6.98
CA ILE A 53 3.95 17.06 -8.14
C ILE A 53 5.13 17.91 -7.67
N GLY A 54 6.35 17.48 -8.04
CA GLY A 54 7.59 18.18 -7.69
C GLY A 54 8.22 17.76 -6.35
N GLN A 55 7.64 16.79 -5.62
CA GLN A 55 8.29 16.20 -4.45
C GLN A 55 9.44 15.27 -4.86
N GLY A 56 10.60 15.45 -4.23
CA GLY A 56 11.77 14.60 -4.42
C GLY A 56 11.73 13.40 -3.49
N ASN A 57 11.00 12.36 -3.86
CA ASN A 57 11.08 11.05 -3.18
C ASN A 57 11.88 10.05 -4.00
N THR A 58 12.48 9.10 -3.31
CA THR A 58 13.13 7.93 -3.90
C THR A 58 12.11 6.99 -4.53
N THR A 59 12.57 6.09 -5.41
CA THR A 59 11.72 5.07 -6.03
C THR A 59 11.00 4.20 -5.01
N HIS A 60 11.69 3.80 -3.93
CA HIS A 60 11.11 2.93 -2.89
C HIS A 60 10.00 3.63 -2.11
N GLU A 61 10.16 4.93 -1.86
CA GLU A 61 9.13 5.73 -1.20
C GLU A 61 7.89 5.88 -2.09
N TRP A 62 8.07 6.08 -3.41
CA TRP A 62 6.95 6.10 -4.34
C TRP A 62 6.22 4.75 -4.42
N GLU A 63 6.95 3.64 -4.40
CA GLU A 63 6.38 2.30 -4.34
C GLU A 63 5.59 2.09 -3.04
N ALA A 64 6.13 2.49 -1.87
CA ALA A 64 5.43 2.40 -0.60
C ALA A 64 4.13 3.24 -0.58
N LEU A 65 4.17 4.45 -1.12
CA LEU A 65 3.00 5.31 -1.28
C LEU A 65 1.96 4.69 -2.23
N ALA A 66 2.41 4.05 -3.32
CA ALA A 66 1.54 3.32 -4.24
C ALA A 66 0.76 2.21 -3.53
N VAL A 67 1.44 1.38 -2.72
CA VAL A 67 0.77 0.30 -2.00
C VAL A 67 -0.20 0.85 -0.95
N GLY A 68 0.19 1.89 -0.22
CA GLY A 68 -0.70 2.57 0.73
C GLY A 68 -1.96 3.13 0.06
N ARG A 69 -1.81 3.77 -1.10
CA ARG A 69 -2.95 4.28 -1.90
C ARG A 69 -3.84 3.14 -2.41
N TYR A 70 -3.23 2.05 -2.89
CA TYR A 70 -3.96 0.88 -3.35
C TYR A 70 -4.82 0.25 -2.25
N ASP A 71 -4.24 0.03 -1.06
CA ASP A 71 -4.95 -0.52 0.09
C ASP A 71 -6.12 0.38 0.53
N LEU A 72 -5.93 1.70 0.57
CA LEU A 72 -7.02 2.64 0.86
C LEU A 72 -8.17 2.55 -0.15
N THR A 73 -7.86 2.51 -1.45
CA THR A 73 -8.89 2.36 -2.49
C THR A 73 -9.60 1.01 -2.40
N ARG A 74 -8.86 -0.08 -2.13
CA ARG A 74 -9.43 -1.42 -1.95
C ARG A 74 -10.38 -1.46 -0.76
N ARG A 75 -9.99 -0.87 0.37
CA ARG A 75 -10.80 -0.79 1.58
C ARG A 75 -12.04 0.07 1.41
N ALA A 76 -11.92 1.19 0.68
CA ALA A 76 -13.08 2.01 0.35
C ALA A 76 -14.10 1.20 -0.47
N ALA A 77 -13.64 0.44 -1.47
CA ALA A 77 -14.49 -0.42 -2.28
C ALA A 77 -15.17 -1.54 -1.48
N THR A 78 -14.47 -2.16 -0.52
CA THR A 78 -15.07 -3.18 0.36
C THR A 78 -15.99 -2.60 1.43
N SER A 79 -15.81 -1.32 1.79
CA SER A 79 -16.61 -0.64 2.81
C SER A 79 -17.89 -0.01 2.26
N THR A 80 -18.04 0.11 0.94
CA THR A 80 -19.33 0.40 0.32
C THR A 80 -20.23 -0.83 0.41
N PRO A 81 -21.24 -0.88 1.29
CA PRO A 81 -22.27 -1.91 1.17
C PRO A 81 -22.90 -1.76 -0.21
N LYS A 82 -22.92 -2.84 -0.98
CA LYS A 82 -23.78 -3.00 -2.16
C LYS A 82 -25.13 -2.40 -1.79
N ALA A 83 -25.56 -1.35 -2.51
CA ALA A 83 -26.79 -0.62 -2.22
C ALA A 83 -28.01 -1.54 -2.36
N THR A 84 -28.29 -2.33 -1.32
CA THR A 84 -29.60 -2.92 -1.07
C THR A 84 -30.41 -1.80 -0.45
N ARG A 85 -31.40 -1.33 -1.23
CA ARG A 85 -32.56 -0.49 -0.92
C ARG A 85 -32.68 -0.03 0.55
N PRO A 86 -32.87 1.27 0.83
CA PRO A 86 -32.81 1.79 2.19
C PRO A 86 -33.96 1.25 3.04
N SER A 87 -33.61 0.62 4.16
CA SER A 87 -34.48 0.51 5.33
C SER A 87 -33.67 0.88 6.56
N ALA A 88 -34.34 1.63 7.43
CA ALA A 88 -33.78 2.57 8.38
C ALA A 88 -32.86 2.00 9.47
N SER A 89 -32.14 2.93 10.09
CA SER A 89 -31.59 2.90 11.45
C SER A 89 -30.30 2.11 11.66
N GLY A 90 -29.21 2.82 11.95
CA GLY A 90 -27.99 2.19 12.48
C GLY A 90 -26.76 3.09 12.40
N LYS A 91 -26.42 3.70 13.54
CA LYS A 91 -25.15 4.34 13.95
C LYS A 91 -24.04 4.43 12.89
N LEU A 92 -23.62 5.67 12.60
CA LEU A 92 -22.34 5.97 11.96
C LEU A 92 -21.20 5.32 12.74
N TYR A 93 -20.60 4.27 12.18
CA TYR A 93 -19.30 3.78 12.62
C TYR A 93 -18.21 4.65 11.99
N SER A 94 -17.38 5.23 12.86
CA SER A 94 -16.19 6.00 12.52
C SER A 94 -15.09 5.04 12.01
N PRO A 95 -14.56 5.19 10.79
CA PRO A 95 -13.46 4.33 10.33
C PRO A 95 -12.16 4.79 11.00
N ALA A 96 -11.71 4.03 11.99
CA ALA A 96 -10.35 4.12 12.52
C ALA A 96 -9.35 4.06 11.36
N ALA A 97 -8.49 5.08 11.26
CA ALA A 97 -7.43 5.13 10.26
C ALA A 97 -6.43 4.00 10.53
N ILE A 98 -6.44 3.00 9.66
CA ILE A 98 -5.50 1.88 9.71
C ILE A 98 -4.32 2.20 8.81
N VAL A 99 -3.16 2.43 9.43
CA VAL A 99 -1.86 2.53 8.74
C VAL A 99 -1.39 1.12 8.38
N THR A 100 -1.29 0.83 7.09
CA THR A 100 -0.86 -0.48 6.57
C THR A 100 0.62 -0.44 6.23
N VAL A 101 1.41 -1.33 6.85
CA VAL A 101 2.80 -1.53 6.48
C VAL A 101 2.85 -2.43 5.24
N SER A 102 3.35 -1.89 4.15
CA SER A 102 3.48 -2.60 2.87
C SER A 102 4.92 -3.04 2.68
N LEU A 103 5.16 -4.35 2.60
CA LEU A 103 6.46 -4.91 2.23
C LEU A 103 6.62 -4.92 0.71
N PHE A 104 7.69 -4.30 0.20
CA PHE A 104 8.16 -4.48 -1.16
C PHE A 104 9.40 -5.39 -1.13
N SER A 105 9.26 -6.63 -1.60
CA SER A 105 10.41 -7.52 -1.80
C SER A 105 11.08 -7.15 -3.11
N THR A 106 12.18 -6.40 -3.06
CA THR A 106 13.08 -6.29 -4.21
C THR A 106 14.09 -7.43 -4.09
N GLY A 107 13.95 -8.46 -4.91
CA GLY A 107 14.99 -9.49 -5.05
C GLY A 107 16.29 -8.82 -5.50
N GLY A 108 17.21 -8.61 -4.56
CA GLY A 108 18.48 -7.92 -4.79
C GLY A 108 19.42 -8.15 -3.63
N ILE A 109 20.22 -9.20 -3.73
CA ILE A 109 21.34 -9.52 -2.83
C ILE A 109 22.35 -8.36 -2.90
N GLY A 110 22.43 -7.54 -1.86
CA GLY A 110 23.41 -6.46 -1.74
C GLY A 110 23.75 -6.24 -0.27
N GLN A 111 25.00 -6.57 0.09
CA GLN A 111 25.58 -6.47 1.43
C GLN A 111 25.30 -5.13 2.14
N LEU A 112 24.91 -5.21 3.42
CA LEU A 112 25.08 -4.14 4.39
C LEU A 112 26.45 -4.29 5.05
N GLN A 113 27.40 -3.43 4.68
CA GLN A 113 28.66 -3.28 5.41
C GLN A 113 28.43 -2.32 6.58
N LEU A 114 28.51 -2.86 7.81
CA LEU A 114 28.44 -2.09 9.05
C LEU A 114 29.82 -1.45 9.31
N GLY A 115 29.89 -0.12 9.22
CA GLY A 115 31.02 0.64 9.76
C GLY A 115 30.81 0.90 11.25
N LEU A 116 31.79 0.47 12.05
CA LEU A 116 31.93 0.74 13.49
C LEU A 116 31.87 2.23 13.83
#